data_AF-A0A8H4EV52-F1
#
_entry.id   AF-A0A8H4EV52-F1
#
_cell.length_a   1.000
_cell.length_b   1.000
_cell.length_c   1.000
_cell.angle_alpha   90.00
_cell.angle_beta   90.00
_cell.angle_gamma   90.00
#
_symmetry.space_group_name_H-M   'P 1'
#
loop_
_entity.id
_entity.type
_entity.pdbx_description
1 polymer ?
#
loop_
_entity_poly.entity_id
_entity_poly.type
_entity_poly.pdbx_seq_one_letter_code
_entity_poly.pdbx_strand_id
1 'polypeptide(L)'
;MILEQSLLLETLKTFCPNLKYFHILDVKFSTQLLDFIGNLKKLQFLSLGWHVEMFEEEILNLAKILPFSLQYLDLYYIPLNSNFDIFLNAPLRKLLIGGHIYKEKYLKG
;
A
#
# COMPACT_ATOMS: atom_id res chain seq x y z
N MET A 1 -16.90 -12.03 4.13
CA MET A 1 -15.90 -11.07 3.65
C MET A 1 -15.02 -10.44 4.73
N ILE A 2 -15.51 -9.64 5.71
CA ILE A 2 -14.59 -8.98 6.69
C ILE A 2 -13.76 -10.00 7.50
N LEU A 3 -14.40 -11.05 8.03
CA LEU A 3 -13.73 -12.11 8.79
C LEU A 3 -12.64 -12.85 7.98
N GLU A 4 -12.86 -13.06 6.68
CA GLU A 4 -11.91 -13.75 5.81
C GLU A 4 -10.67 -12.89 5.52
N GLN A 5 -10.86 -11.58 5.32
CA GLN A 5 -9.75 -10.65 5.16
C GLN A 5 -8.91 -10.56 6.44
N SER A 6 -9.55 -10.42 7.61
CA SER A 6 -8.81 -10.36 8.89
C SER A 6 -7.98 -11.62 9.12
N LEU A 7 -8.58 -12.81 8.90
CA LEU A 7 -7.89 -14.09 9.06
C LEU A 7 -6.73 -14.26 8.08
N LEU A 8 -6.91 -13.84 6.82
CA LEU A 8 -5.85 -13.84 5.81
C LEU A 8 -4.67 -12.95 6.24
N LEU A 9 -4.95 -11.72 6.69
CA LEU A 9 -3.92 -10.77 7.10
C LEU A 9 -3.16 -11.28 8.34
N GLU A 10 -3.84 -11.85 9.33
CA GLU A 10 -3.19 -12.46 10.49
C GLU A 10 -2.32 -13.67 10.11
N THR A 11 -2.82 -14.51 9.22
CA THR A 11 -2.08 -15.67 8.69
C THR A 11 -0.81 -15.19 7.96
N LEU A 12 -0.94 -14.25 7.04
CA LEU A 12 0.21 -13.68 6.32
C LEU A 12 1.22 -13.01 7.27
N LYS A 13 0.73 -12.28 8.28
CA LYS A 13 1.58 -11.66 9.29
C LYS A 13 2.43 -12.69 10.04
N THR A 14 1.83 -13.83 10.35
CA THR A 14 2.44 -14.90 11.14
C THR A 14 3.42 -15.73 10.32
N PHE A 15 3.02 -16.14 9.12
CA PHE A 15 3.80 -17.07 8.29
C PHE A 15 4.71 -16.37 7.27
N CYS A 16 4.48 -15.09 6.97
CA CYS A 16 5.25 -14.33 5.97
C CYS A 16 5.83 -13.00 6.51
N PRO A 17 6.54 -12.99 7.65
CA PRO A 17 7.03 -11.74 8.26
C PRO A 17 8.08 -10.98 7.43
N ASN A 18 8.69 -11.65 6.43
CA ASN A 18 9.74 -11.10 5.57
C ASN A 18 9.27 -10.83 4.13
N LEU A 19 7.96 -10.66 3.94
CA LEU A 19 7.37 -10.43 2.62
C LEU A 19 7.99 -9.19 1.95
N LYS A 20 8.47 -9.36 0.71
CA LYS A 20 9.05 -8.28 -0.10
C LYS A 20 8.07 -7.70 -1.11
N TYR A 21 7.09 -8.51 -1.51
CA TYR A 21 6.10 -8.17 -2.54
C TYR A 21 4.72 -8.49 -1.97
N PHE A 22 3.87 -7.47 -1.88
CA PHE A 22 2.49 -7.65 -1.50
C PHE A 22 1.61 -6.98 -2.55
N HIS A 23 0.80 -7.80 -3.22
CA HIS A 23 -0.19 -7.35 -4.17
C HIS A 23 -1.52 -7.93 -3.74
N ILE A 24 -2.50 -7.05 -3.53
CA ILE A 24 -3.86 -7.46 -3.23
C ILE A 24 -4.84 -6.44 -3.81
N LEU A 25 -5.87 -6.93 -4.48
CA LEU A 25 -6.95 -6.13 -5.02
C LEU A 25 -8.23 -6.44 -4.25
N ASP A 26 -9.22 -5.57 -4.42
CA ASP A 26 -10.55 -5.72 -3.85
C ASP A 26 -10.56 -5.85 -2.30
N VAL A 27 -9.63 -5.17 -1.64
CA VAL A 27 -9.57 -5.15 -0.17
C VAL A 27 -10.42 -4.04 0.41
N LYS A 28 -10.96 -4.30 1.61
CA LYS A 28 -11.56 -3.25 2.44
C LYS A 28 -10.46 -2.55 3.25
N PHE A 29 -10.48 -1.22 3.27
CA PHE A 29 -9.63 -0.47 4.19
C PHE A 29 -9.99 -0.79 5.65
N SER A 30 -8.98 -1.10 6.46
CA SER A 30 -9.16 -1.45 7.87
C SER A 30 -7.89 -1.22 8.67
N THR A 31 -8.04 -1.06 9.99
CA THR A 31 -6.90 -0.96 10.92
C THR A 31 -6.00 -2.20 10.87
N GLN A 32 -6.60 -3.39 10.68
CA GLN A 32 -5.86 -4.65 10.55
C GLN A 32 -4.97 -4.69 9.31
N LEU A 33 -5.44 -4.11 8.19
CA LEU A 33 -4.63 -3.99 6.97
C LEU A 33 -3.45 -3.02 7.18
N LEU A 34 -3.70 -1.87 7.83
CA LEU A 34 -2.66 -0.91 8.17
C LEU A 34 -1.61 -1.53 9.10
N ASP A 35 -2.05 -2.25 10.14
CA ASP A 35 -1.17 -2.97 11.06
C ASP A 35 -0.37 -4.04 10.33
N PHE A 36 -0.98 -4.79 9.42
CA PHE A 36 -0.27 -5.78 8.62
C PHE A 36 0.84 -5.12 7.78
N ILE A 37 0.50 -4.11 6.97
CA ILE A 37 1.44 -3.42 6.09
C ILE A 37 2.57 -2.78 6.90
N GLY A 38 2.25 -2.08 7.99
CA GLY A 38 3.23 -1.41 8.84
C GLY A 38 4.22 -2.36 9.53
N ASN A 39 3.85 -3.64 9.67
CA ASN A 39 4.72 -4.68 10.24
C ASN A 39 5.65 -5.34 9.22
N LEU A 40 5.43 -5.17 7.92
CA LEU A 40 6.27 -5.77 6.86
C LEU A 40 7.55 -4.96 6.64
N LYS A 41 8.53 -5.09 7.54
CA LYS A 41 9.78 -4.28 7.50
C LYS A 41 10.66 -4.49 6.27
N LYS A 42 10.48 -5.59 5.52
CA LYS A 42 11.22 -5.90 4.29
C LYS A 42 10.41 -5.66 3.01
N LEU A 43 9.22 -5.07 3.11
CA LEU A 43 8.36 -4.82 1.97
C LEU A 43 8.98 -3.81 1.02
N GLN A 44 9.19 -4.22 -0.22
CA GLN A 44 9.78 -3.39 -1.28
C GLN A 44 8.74 -2.95 -2.32
N PHE A 45 7.72 -3.79 -2.54
CA PHE A 45 6.67 -3.56 -3.51
C PHE A 45 5.32 -3.76 -2.86
N LEU A 46 4.50 -2.71 -2.89
CA LEU A 46 3.13 -2.71 -2.39
C LEU A 46 2.19 -2.30 -3.51
N SER A 47 1.21 -3.15 -3.80
CA SER A 47 0.16 -2.89 -4.76
C SER A 47 -1.19 -3.16 -4.10
N LEU A 48 -2.04 -2.13 -4.00
CA LEU A 48 -3.34 -2.19 -3.32
C LEU A 48 -4.43 -1.74 -4.26
N GLY A 49 -5.52 -2.51 -4.34
CA GLY A 49 -6.77 -2.09 -4.96
C GLY A 49 -7.92 -2.20 -3.97
N TRP A 50 -8.77 -1.18 -3.95
CA TRP A 50 -9.87 -1.09 -2.99
C TRP A 50 -11.19 -1.55 -3.62
N HIS A 51 -12.02 -2.19 -2.82
CA HIS A 51 -13.39 -2.53 -3.21
C HIS A 51 -14.28 -1.27 -3.34
N VAL A 52 -13.95 -0.20 -2.60
CA VAL A 52 -14.70 1.05 -2.54
C VAL A 52 -13.76 2.24 -2.57
N GLU A 53 -14.30 3.43 -2.89
CA GLU A 53 -13.54 4.67 -2.84
C GLU A 53 -12.94 4.91 -1.45
N MET A 54 -11.64 5.25 -1.42
CA MET A 54 -10.97 5.65 -0.19
C MET A 54 -11.31 7.09 0.20
N PHE A 55 -11.41 7.33 1.50
CA PHE A 55 -11.44 8.68 2.05
C PHE A 55 -10.03 9.26 2.23
N GLU A 56 -9.93 10.60 2.27
CA GLU A 56 -8.65 11.30 2.44
C GLU A 56 -7.91 10.88 3.73
N GLU A 57 -8.65 10.64 4.82
CA GLU A 57 -8.08 10.16 6.08
C GLU A 57 -7.39 8.80 5.94
N GLU A 58 -7.97 7.90 5.13
CA GLU A 58 -7.43 6.56 4.90
C GLU A 58 -6.12 6.62 4.12
N ILE A 59 -6.03 7.54 3.15
CA ILE A 59 -4.81 7.84 2.39
C ILE A 59 -3.71 8.35 3.32
N LEU A 60 -4.04 9.31 4.19
CA LEU A 60 -3.11 9.86 5.18
C LEU A 60 -2.62 8.77 6.15
N ASN A 61 -3.52 7.91 6.62
CA ASN A 61 -3.18 6.81 7.53
C ASN A 61 -2.29 5.78 6.85
N LEU A 62 -2.56 5.42 5.60
CA LEU A 62 -1.70 4.54 4.81
C LEU A 62 -0.30 5.14 4.63
N ALA A 63 -0.22 6.42 4.26
CA ALA A 63 1.06 7.10 4.05
C ALA A 63 1.95 7.10 5.30
N LYS A 64 1.37 7.24 6.49
CA LYS A 64 2.10 7.24 7.78
C LYS A 64 2.71 5.89 8.14
N ILE A 65 2.15 4.78 7.64
CA ILE A 65 2.59 3.43 8.02
C ILE A 65 3.42 2.73 6.95
N LEU A 66 3.68 3.38 5.80
CA LEU A 66 4.47 2.78 4.72
C LEU A 66 5.85 2.35 5.25
N PRO A 67 6.27 1.09 5.01
CA PRO A 67 7.58 0.63 5.44
C PRO A 67 8.71 1.45 4.81
N PHE A 68 9.76 1.77 5.58
CA PHE A 68 10.93 2.49 5.07
C PHE A 68 11.66 1.77 3.91
N SER A 69 11.50 0.44 3.81
CA SER A 69 12.06 -0.37 2.74
C SER A 69 11.26 -0.30 1.43
N LEU A 70 10.09 0.35 1.45
CA LEU A 70 9.19 0.41 0.31
C LEU A 70 9.80 1.27 -0.80
N GLN A 71 9.87 0.68 -1.99
CA GLN A 71 10.44 1.32 -3.18
C GLN A 71 9.38 1.56 -4.25
N TYR A 72 8.36 0.72 -4.32
CA TYR A 72 7.32 0.76 -5.33
C TYR A 72 5.96 0.73 -4.66
N LEU A 73 5.16 1.76 -4.92
CA LEU A 73 3.79 1.87 -4.46
C LEU A 73 2.87 1.96 -5.69
N ASP A 74 1.89 1.09 -5.75
CA ASP A 74 0.88 1.04 -6.79
C ASP A 74 -0.50 0.98 -6.15
N LEU A 75 -1.36 1.94 -6.48
CA LEU A 75 -2.65 2.10 -5.84
C LEU A 75 -3.74 2.18 -6.91
N TYR A 76 -4.62 1.17 -6.93
CA TYR A 76 -5.76 1.08 -7.83
C TYR A 76 -7.03 1.62 -7.16
N TYR A 77 -7.94 2.13 -7.99
CA TYR A 77 -9.28 2.57 -7.58
C TYR A 77 -9.29 3.70 -6.53
N ILE A 78 -8.30 4.59 -6.55
CA ILE A 78 -8.35 5.79 -5.71
C ILE A 78 -9.08 6.92 -6.43
N PRO A 79 -9.93 7.72 -5.75
CA PRO A 79 -10.63 8.83 -6.40
C PRO A 79 -9.66 9.85 -7.00
N LEU A 80 -9.97 10.33 -8.20
CA LEU A 80 -9.14 11.32 -8.94
C LEU A 80 -8.90 12.63 -8.17
N ASN A 81 -9.77 12.93 -7.20
CA ASN A 81 -9.72 14.16 -6.41
C ASN A 81 -9.00 14.01 -5.06
N SER A 82 -8.50 12.83 -4.71
CA SER A 82 -7.82 12.68 -3.42
C SER A 82 -6.40 13.23 -3.45
N ASN A 83 -5.94 13.74 -2.31
CA ASN A 83 -4.62 14.32 -2.17
C ASN A 83 -3.53 13.24 -2.05
N PHE A 84 -2.93 12.86 -3.17
CA PHE A 84 -1.84 11.88 -3.25
C PHE A 84 -0.44 12.48 -3.13
N ASP A 85 -0.33 13.81 -2.99
CA ASP A 85 0.95 14.49 -2.91
C ASP A 85 1.79 14.02 -1.71
N ILE A 86 1.13 13.50 -0.67
CA ILE A 86 1.81 12.89 0.47
C ILE A 86 2.73 11.73 0.07
N PHE A 87 2.35 10.95 -0.96
CA PHE A 87 3.17 9.85 -1.47
C PHE A 87 4.33 10.33 -2.36
N LEU A 88 4.22 11.51 -2.98
CA LEU A 88 5.31 12.08 -3.77
C LEU A 88 6.53 12.43 -2.91
N ASN A 89 6.28 12.85 -1.67
CA ASN A 89 7.30 13.18 -0.68
C ASN A 89 7.96 11.93 -0.06
N ALA A 90 7.33 10.76 -0.16
CA ALA A 90 7.93 9.51 0.32
C ALA A 90 9.17 9.13 -0.52
N PRO A 91 10.16 8.42 0.05
CA PRO A 91 11.39 8.02 -0.63
C PRO A 91 11.19 6.88 -1.66
N LEU A 92 10.03 6.83 -2.32
CA LEU A 92 9.68 5.86 -3.35
C LEU A 92 10.53 6.05 -4.62
N ARG A 93 10.86 4.93 -5.26
CA ARG A 93 11.43 4.87 -6.62
C ARG A 93 10.35 4.95 -7.67
N LYS A 94 9.19 4.31 -7.43
CA LYS A 94 8.05 4.36 -8.33
C LYS A 94 6.74 4.56 -7.58
N LEU A 95 5.89 5.43 -8.12
CA LEU A 95 4.52 5.65 -7.68
C LEU A 95 3.57 5.51 -8.87
N LEU A 96 2.64 4.58 -8.76
CA LEU A 96 1.54 4.36 -9.70
C LEU A 96 0.21 4.62 -8.99
N ILE A 97 -0.69 5.36 -9.63
CA ILE A 97 -2.05 5.60 -9.12
C ILE A 97 -3.02 5.45 -10.29
N GLY A 98 -4.02 4.59 -10.14
CA GLY A 98 -5.03 4.34 -11.18
C GLY A 98 -4.42 3.89 -12.52
N GLY A 99 -3.27 3.21 -12.49
CA GLY A 99 -2.53 2.82 -13.69
C GLY A 99 -1.66 3.91 -14.33
N HIS A 100 -1.62 5.13 -13.78
CA HIS A 100 -0.79 6.23 -14.25
C HIS A 100 0.50 6.36 -13.45
N ILE A 101 1.62 6.68 -14.12
CA ILE A 101 2.92 6.92 -13.48
C ILE A 101 3.00 8.36 -12.97
N TYR A 102 3.17 8.52 -11.67
CA TYR A 102 3.35 9.84 -11.02
C TYR A 102 4.79 10.10 -10.57
N LYS A 103 5.57 9.04 -10.33
CA LYS A 103 6.98 9.11 -9.96
C LYS A 103 7.71 7.89 -10.52
N GLU A 104 8.86 8.11 -11.14
CA GLU A 104 9.77 7.03 -11.54
C GLU A 104 11.22 7.54 -11.47
N LYS A 105 12.03 6.92 -10.62
CA LYS A 105 13.46 7.15 -10.52
C LYS A 105 14.20 5.95 -11.08
N TYR A 106 14.86 6.15 -12.21
CA TYR A 106 15.80 5.16 -12.74
C TYR A 106 16.99 5.03 -11.79
N LEU A 107 17.35 3.79 -11.43
CA LEU A 107 18.65 3.53 -10.86
C LEU A 107 19.66 3.69 -11.99
N LYS A 108 20.45 4.77 -11.95
CA LYS A 108 21.72 4.77 -12.68
C LYS A 108 22.59 3.70 -12.02
N GLY A 109 22.85 2.63 -12.76
CA GLY A 109 23.81 1.58 -12.40
C GLY A 109 25.24 2.10 -12.43
#